data_AF-A0A0R0LUV2-F1
#
_entry.id   AF-A0A0R0LUV2-F1
#
_cell.length_a   1.000
_cell.length_b   1.000
_cell.length_c   1.000
_cell.angle_alpha   90.00
_cell.angle_beta   90.00
_cell.angle_gamma   90.00
#
_symmetry.space_group_name_H-M   'P 1'
#
loop_
_entity.id
_entity.type
_entity.pdbx_description
1 polymer ?
#
loop_
_entity_poly.entity_id
_entity_poly.type
_entity_poly.pdbx_seq_one_letter_code
_entity_poly.pdbx_strand_id
1 'polypeptide(L)' 'NNCQFFKWKGIQNLVDQHGPSEIKCQCGDITRKMVSNTEKNKARAFYKCNRRYKPCNFFLWAD' A
#
# COMPACT_ATOMS: atom_id res chain seq x y z
N ASN A 1 -17.25 26.53 -2.44
CA ASN A 1 -17.45 25.07 -2.57
C ASN A 1 -16.17 24.33 -2.22
N ASN A 2 -15.90 24.17 -0.92
CA ASN A 2 -14.70 23.52 -0.44
C ASN A 2 -15.02 22.04 -0.19
N CYS A 3 -14.77 21.20 -1.19
CA CYS A 3 -14.93 19.75 -1.05
C CYS A 3 -13.77 19.25 -0.17
N GLN A 4 -14.02 19.11 1.13
CA GLN A 4 -13.11 18.44 2.07
C GLN A 4 -13.15 16.94 1.76
N PHE A 5 -12.41 16.54 0.71
CA PHE A 5 -12.17 15.15 0.38
C PHE A 5 -11.46 14.52 1.58
N PHE A 6 -12.15 13.64 2.29
CA PHE A 6 -11.57 12.87 3.39
C PHE A 6 -10.49 11.91 2.84
N LYS A 7 -9.29 12.44 2.56
CA LYS A 7 -8.09 11.61 2.43
C LYS A 7 -7.75 11.16 3.84
N TRP A 8 -7.77 9.84 4.08
CA TRP A 8 -7.10 9.27 5.25
C TRP A 8 -5.61 9.65 5.16
N LYS A 9 -5.24 10.76 5.81
CA LYS A 9 -3.92 11.41 5.71
C LYS A 9 -2.74 10.58 6.24
N GLY A 10 -2.96 9.34 6.66
CA GLY A 10 -1.96 8.57 7.38
C GLY A 10 -0.87 7.93 6.52
N ILE A 11 -1.17 7.47 5.28
CA ILE A 11 -0.26 6.60 4.52
C ILE A 11 -0.21 6.93 3.01
N GLN A 12 -1.28 7.43 2.41
CA GLN A 12 -1.33 7.71 0.96
C GLN A 12 -0.25 8.71 0.50
N ASN A 13 -0.02 9.76 1.29
CA ASN A 13 0.99 10.77 0.98
C ASN A 13 2.43 10.20 1.00
N LEU A 14 2.69 9.14 1.77
CA LEU A 14 4.03 8.52 1.82
C LEU A 14 4.35 7.77 0.52
N VAL A 15 3.33 7.15 -0.08
CA VAL A 15 3.48 6.44 -1.37
C VAL A 15 3.83 7.41 -2.50
N ASP A 16 3.16 8.56 -2.53
CA ASP A 16 3.31 9.57 -3.58
C ASP A 16 4.60 10.37 -3.45
N GLN A 17 5.09 10.60 -2.23
CA GLN A 17 6.26 11.46 -1.97
C GLN A 17 7.59 10.71 -1.95
N HIS A 18 7.61 9.44 -1.56
CA HIS A 18 8.86 8.74 -1.20
C HIS A 18 9.14 7.44 -1.97
N GLY A 19 8.20 7.00 -2.80
CA GLY A 19 8.33 5.75 -3.54
C GLY A 19 8.18 4.50 -2.66
N PRO A 20 8.19 3.30 -3.29
CA PRO A 20 7.77 2.05 -2.65
C PRO A 20 8.69 1.58 -1.51
N SER A 21 9.89 2.14 -1.37
CA SER A 21 10.91 1.75 -0.37
C SER A 21 10.62 2.24 1.05
N GLU A 22 9.71 3.20 1.24
CA GLU A 22 9.45 3.78 2.58
C GLU A 22 8.22 3.20 3.29
N ILE A 23 7.37 2.47 2.58
CA ILE A 23 6.18 1.88 3.16
C ILE A 23 6.56 0.65 3.99
N LYS A 24 6.44 0.77 5.32
CA LYS A 24 6.64 -0.32 6.27
C LYS A 24 5.30 -1.00 6.61
N CYS A 25 5.34 -2.31 6.76
CA CYS A 25 4.19 -3.09 7.24
C CYS A 25 4.04 -3.00 8.78
N GLN A 26 2.99 -3.62 9.33
CA GLN A 26 2.75 -3.70 10.78
C GLN A 26 3.90 -4.36 11.58
N CYS A 27 4.77 -5.12 10.91
CA CYS A 27 5.94 -5.72 11.55
C CYS A 27 7.16 -4.79 11.60
N GLY A 28 7.09 -3.60 11.00
CA GLY A 28 8.22 -2.68 10.83
C GLY A 28 9.12 -2.98 9.63
N ASP A 29 8.90 -4.08 8.91
CA ASP A 29 9.64 -4.43 7.70
C ASP A 29 9.16 -3.70 6.45
N ILE A 30 10.04 -3.62 5.46
CA ILE A 30 9.71 -3.11 4.12
C ILE A 30 8.57 -3.91 3.48
N THR A 31 7.80 -3.23 2.66
CA THR A 31 6.77 -3.84 1.83
C THR A 31 7.29 -4.14 0.43
N ARG A 32 6.53 -4.92 -0.32
CA ARG A 32 6.74 -5.14 -1.75
C ARG A 32 5.49 -4.77 -2.53
N LYS A 33 5.68 -4.12 -3.68
CA LYS A 33 4.60 -3.80 -4.62
C LYS A 33 4.26 -5.03 -5.46
N MET A 34 2.97 -5.30 -5.62
CA MET A 34 2.41 -6.39 -6.42
C MET A 34 1.30 -5.82 -7.31
N VAL A 35 1.01 -6.50 -8.42
CA VAL A 35 -0.14 -6.19 -9.29
C VAL A 35 -1.20 -7.26 -9.09
N SER A 36 -2.44 -6.84 -8.85
CA SER A 36 -3.58 -7.73 -8.68
C SER A 36 -4.01 -8.33 -10.02
N ASN A 37 -4.26 -9.63 -10.00
CA ASN A 37 -4.74 -10.42 -11.13
C ASN A 37 -6.19 -10.90 -10.97
N THR A 38 -6.88 -10.47 -9.91
CA THR A 38 -8.29 -10.82 -9.70
C THR A 38 -9.18 -10.10 -10.70
N GLU A 39 -10.29 -10.72 -11.08
CA GLU A 39 -11.22 -10.17 -12.08
C GLU A 39 -11.71 -8.77 -11.70
N LYS A 40 -12.07 -8.56 -10.43
CA LYS A 40 -12.56 -7.28 -9.90
C LYS A 40 -11.48 -6.19 -9.80
N ASN A 41 -10.23 -6.56 -9.55
CA ASN A 41 -9.13 -5.61 -9.30
C ASN A 41 -7.97 -5.80 -10.28
N LYS A 42 -8.28 -6.15 -11.53
CA LYS A 42 -7.25 -6.47 -12.53
C LYS A 42 -6.36 -5.25 -12.77
N ALA A 43 -5.05 -5.48 -12.86
CA ALA A 43 -4.03 -4.46 -13.08
C ALA A 43 -3.90 -3.37 -11.99
N ARG A 44 -4.64 -3.45 -10.87
CA ARG A 44 -4.46 -2.55 -9.73
C ARG A 44 -3.24 -2.96 -8.91
N ALA A 45 -2.37 -2.02 -8.57
CA ALA A 45 -1.19 -2.29 -7.75
C ALA A 45 -1.49 -2.17 -6.25
N PHE A 46 -0.82 -2.98 -5.43
CA PHE A 46 -0.93 -2.96 -3.97
C PHE A 46 0.39 -3.31 -3.30
N TYR A 47 0.57 -2.87 -2.05
CA TYR A 47 1.69 -3.20 -1.18
C TYR A 47 1.30 -4.28 -0.18
N LYS A 48 2.22 -5.23 0.03
CA LYS A 48 2.10 -6.27 1.08
C LYS A 48 3.41 -6.47 1.82
N CYS A 49 3.35 -7.12 2.98
CA CYS A 49 4.53 -7.53 3.74
C CYS A 49 5.54 -8.30 2.85
N ASN A 50 6.83 -7.95 2.93
CA ASN A 50 7.88 -8.60 2.16
C ASN A 50 8.50 -9.83 2.86
N ARG A 51 8.12 -10.12 4.12
CA ARG A 51 8.58 -11.33 4.81
C ARG A 51 8.16 -12.58 4.04
N ARG A 52 9.08 -13.53 3.88
CA ARG A 52 8.78 -14.85 3.30
C ARG A 52 8.19 -15.81 4.34
N TYR A 53 8.76 -15.83 5.55
CA TYR A 53 8.28 -16.63 6.66
C TYR A 53 7.36 -15.80 7.57
N LYS A 54 6.16 -16.32 7.86
CA LYS A 54 5.13 -15.66 8.69
C LYS A 54 4.91 -14.17 8.33
N PRO A 55 4.52 -13.84 7.08
CA PRO A 55 4.15 -12.47 6.75
C PRO A 55 2.92 -12.02 7.55
N CYS A 56 2.86 -10.74 7.91
CA CYS A 56 1.63 -10.17 8.45
C CYS A 56 0.60 -9.88 7.34
N ASN A 57 -0.60 -9.52 7.78
CA ASN A 57 -1.74 -9.25 6.89
C ASN A 57 -1.78 -7.80 6.37
N PHE A 58 -0.65 -7.10 6.39
CA PHE A 58 -0.57 -5.73 5.86
C PHE A 58 -0.94 -5.72 4.37
N PHE A 59 -1.85 -4.80 4.02
CA PHE A 59 -2.36 -4.58 2.68
C PHE A 59 -2.66 -3.11 2.48
N LEU A 60 -2.21 -2.53 1.36
CA LEU A 60 -2.47 -1.14 0.98
C LEU A 60 -2.57 -1.04 -0.53
N TRP A 61 -3.63 -0.44 -1.07
CA TRP A 61 -3.69 -0.13 -2.51
C TRP A 61 -2.68 0.97 -2.87
N ALA A 62 -2.13 0.91 -4.08
CA ALA A 62 -1.13 1.88 -4.57
C ALA A 62 -1.76 2.98 -5.45
N ASP A 63 -3.07 3.19 -5.33
CA ASP A 63 -3.86 4.18 -6.07
C ASP A 63 -4.04 5.50 -5.30
#